data_AF-A0A9Q0GKZ3-F1
#
_entry.id   AF-A0A9Q0GKZ3-F1
#
_cell.length_a   1.000
_cell.length_b   1.000
_cell.length_c   1.000
_cell.angle_alpha   90.00
_cell.angle_beta   90.00
_cell.angle_gamma   90.00
#
_symmetry.space_group_name_H-M   'P 1'
#
loop_
_entity.id
_entity.type
_entity.pdbx_description
1 polymer ?
#
loop_
_entity_poly.entity_id
_entity_poly.type
_entity_poly.pdbx_seq_one_letter_code
_entity_poly.pdbx_strand_id
1 'polypeptide(L)'
;MAVVSKTRNMLEGLVREGSFKWFLGNQSTFEEELEEMEKSPSSRKNWLPELSPMANVIVRRCSKILDISMEELRENFDSGASDSIKHPSRFARNFLEYCCFRALALSTRMIGNLADKRFRRLTYDMMLAWEAPGAASQPLLTEMIDGESNVGQE
;
A
#
# COMPACT_ATOMS: atom_id res chain seq x y z
N MET A 1 0.31 -30.10 33.98
CA MET A 1 0.56 -28.98 33.04
C MET A 1 1.36 -29.46 31.81
N ALA A 2 0.81 -30.32 30.95
CA ALA A 2 1.55 -30.87 29.80
C ALA A 2 0.80 -30.77 28.45
N VAL A 3 -0.45 -30.29 28.46
CA VAL A 3 -1.29 -30.20 27.25
C VAL A 3 -1.21 -28.81 26.59
N VAL A 4 -0.81 -27.80 27.35
CA VAL A 4 -0.66 -26.40 26.89
C VAL A 4 0.62 -26.19 26.09
N SER A 5 1.70 -26.93 26.38
CA SER A 5 2.96 -26.84 25.63
C SER A 5 2.86 -27.50 24.24
N LYS A 6 2.14 -28.62 24.15
CA LYS A 6 2.02 -29.39 22.91
C LYS A 6 1.20 -28.67 21.83
N THR A 7 0.16 -27.94 22.23
CA THR A 7 -0.65 -27.12 21.31
C THR A 7 0.09 -25.86 20.84
N ARG A 8 0.92 -25.25 21.70
CA ARG A 8 1.75 -24.09 21.35
C ARG A 8 2.80 -24.43 20.29
N ASN A 9 3.46 -25.58 20.42
CA ASN A 9 4.46 -26.06 19.47
C ASN A 9 3.83 -26.46 18.11
N MET A 10 2.60 -26.96 18.09
CA MET A 10 1.88 -27.26 16.85
C MET A 10 1.43 -26.01 16.10
N LEU A 11 0.99 -24.97 16.82
CA LEU A 11 0.70 -23.65 16.22
C LEU A 11 1.98 -22.99 15.67
N GLU A 12 3.09 -23.08 16.39
CA GLU A 12 4.39 -22.57 15.95
C GLU A 12 4.91 -23.32 14.70
N GLY A 13 4.68 -24.63 14.63
CA GLY A 13 4.91 -25.45 13.43
C GLY A 13 4.07 -25.00 12.24
N LEU A 14 2.76 -24.77 12.43
CA LEU A 14 1.86 -24.26 11.39
C LEU A 14 2.20 -22.84 10.91
N VAL A 15 2.68 -21.97 11.81
CA VAL A 15 3.17 -20.62 11.45
C VAL A 15 4.52 -20.69 10.73
N ARG A 16 5.43 -21.61 11.07
CA ARG A 16 6.73 -21.73 10.37
C ARG A 16 6.64 -22.48 9.03
N GLU A 17 5.85 -23.55 8.94
CA GLU A 17 5.71 -24.36 7.71
C GLU A 17 4.63 -23.83 6.75
N GLY A 18 3.68 -23.02 7.24
CA GLY A 18 2.60 -22.46 6.42
C GLY A 18 2.76 -21.00 5.96
N SER A 19 3.64 -20.17 6.55
CA SER A 19 3.33 -18.73 6.64
C SER A 19 4.19 -17.70 5.90
N PHE A 20 5.26 -18.00 5.16
CA PHE A 20 6.05 -16.91 4.54
C PHE A 20 6.45 -17.07 3.08
N LYS A 21 6.25 -18.25 2.46
CA LYS A 21 6.47 -18.41 1.02
C LYS A 21 5.41 -17.68 0.17
N TRP A 22 4.18 -17.53 0.68
CA TRP A 22 3.16 -16.72 0.03
C TRP A 22 3.46 -15.21 0.09
N PHE A 23 4.21 -14.75 1.11
CA PHE A 23 4.67 -13.37 1.23
C PHE A 23 5.76 -13.07 0.17
N LEU A 24 6.73 -13.97 -0.01
CA LEU A 24 7.82 -13.80 -0.98
C LEU A 24 7.37 -13.86 -2.44
N GLY A 25 6.38 -14.70 -2.76
CA GLY A 25 5.84 -14.78 -4.13
C GLY A 25 5.02 -13.58 -4.58
N ASN A 26 4.71 -12.64 -3.68
CA ASN A 26 3.80 -11.51 -3.92
C ASN A 26 4.47 -10.14 -3.80
N GLN A 27 5.69 -10.08 -3.25
CA GLN A 27 6.55 -8.90 -3.34
C GLN A 27 6.92 -8.64 -4.80
N SER A 28 7.10 -9.70 -5.59
CA SER A 28 7.31 -9.62 -7.04
C SER A 28 6.18 -8.90 -7.78
N THR A 29 4.90 -9.10 -7.45
CA THR A 29 3.81 -8.41 -8.19
C THR A 29 3.80 -6.91 -7.93
N PHE A 30 4.15 -6.48 -6.72
CA PHE A 30 4.27 -5.06 -6.43
C PHE A 30 5.57 -4.48 -7.02
N GLU A 31 6.71 -5.17 -6.85
CA GLU A 31 7.99 -4.78 -7.45
C GLU A 31 7.90 -4.72 -8.98
N GLU A 32 7.23 -5.68 -9.63
CA GLU A 32 7.02 -5.70 -11.06
C GLU A 32 6.16 -4.52 -11.51
N GLU A 33 5.05 -4.23 -10.83
CA GLU A 33 4.23 -3.06 -11.15
C GLU A 33 4.94 -1.72 -10.88
N LEU A 34 5.78 -1.67 -9.84
CA LEU A 34 6.62 -0.53 -9.52
C LEU A 34 7.69 -0.32 -10.61
N GLU A 35 8.41 -1.39 -10.98
CA GLU A 35 9.39 -1.37 -12.06
C GLU A 35 8.76 -0.99 -13.40
N GLU A 36 7.56 -1.50 -13.72
CA GLU A 36 6.82 -1.11 -14.92
C GLU A 36 6.46 0.39 -14.91
N MET A 37 6.07 0.91 -13.74
CA MET A 37 5.79 2.33 -13.56
C MET A 37 7.03 3.19 -13.73
N GLU A 38 8.18 2.76 -13.22
CA GLU A 38 9.44 3.51 -13.27
C GLU A 38 10.10 3.49 -14.65
N LYS A 39 10.05 2.34 -15.35
CA LYS A 39 10.75 2.12 -16.63
C LYS A 39 10.03 2.72 -17.83
N SER A 40 8.71 2.91 -17.77
CA SER A 40 7.93 3.39 -18.90
C SER A 40 7.85 4.93 -18.93
N PRO A 41 8.33 5.61 -19.99
CA PRO A 41 8.30 7.09 -20.09
C PRO A 41 6.89 7.67 -20.02
N SER A 42 5.88 6.94 -20.52
CA SER A 42 4.46 7.28 -20.41
C SER A 42 3.92 7.10 -18.99
N SER A 43 4.41 6.10 -18.24
CA SER A 43 4.04 5.84 -16.84
C SER A 43 4.65 6.84 -15.85
N ARG A 44 5.73 7.54 -16.21
CA ARG A 44 6.30 8.60 -15.36
C ARG A 44 5.42 9.84 -15.29
N LYS A 45 4.66 10.17 -16.35
CA LYS A 45 3.66 11.26 -16.33
C LYS A 45 2.58 11.06 -15.28
N ASN A 46 2.38 9.79 -14.97
CA ASN A 46 1.35 9.22 -14.11
C ASN A 46 1.86 9.02 -12.67
N TRP A 47 3.07 9.50 -12.35
CA TRP A 47 3.67 9.43 -11.02
C TRP A 47 3.45 10.74 -10.26
N LEU A 48 2.83 10.65 -9.08
CA LEU A 48 2.60 11.81 -8.21
C LEU A 48 3.70 11.89 -7.14
N PRO A 49 4.52 12.95 -7.14
CA PRO A 49 5.64 13.09 -6.21
C PRO A 49 5.21 13.25 -4.75
N GLU A 50 3.96 13.67 -4.49
CA GLU A 50 3.44 13.80 -3.13
C GLU A 50 3.15 12.44 -2.49
N LEU A 51 2.96 11.40 -3.31
CA LEU A 51 2.58 10.06 -2.88
C LEU A 51 3.81 9.16 -2.66
N SER A 52 3.70 8.23 -1.72
CA SER A 52 4.71 7.17 -1.60
C SER A 52 4.70 6.26 -2.83
N PRO A 53 5.77 5.48 -3.08
CA PRO A 53 5.79 4.50 -4.18
C PRO A 53 4.61 3.51 -4.09
N MET A 54 4.31 3.02 -2.88
CA MET A 54 3.17 2.14 -2.65
C MET A 54 1.84 2.82 -2.98
N ALA A 55 1.64 4.06 -2.52
CA ALA A 55 0.44 4.82 -2.81
C ALA A 55 0.27 5.09 -4.32
N ASN A 56 1.35 5.41 -5.05
CA ASN A 56 1.32 5.58 -6.49
C ASN A 56 0.80 4.34 -7.24
N VAL A 57 1.32 3.15 -6.89
CA VAL A 57 0.86 1.89 -7.48
C VAL A 57 -0.63 1.64 -7.17
N ILE A 58 -1.08 1.89 -5.94
CA ILE A 58 -2.48 1.73 -5.57
C ILE A 58 -3.40 2.70 -6.31
N VAL A 59 -3.01 3.98 -6.44
CA VAL A 59 -3.78 4.95 -7.22
C VAL A 59 -3.89 4.52 -8.68
N ARG A 60 -2.81 4.01 -9.29
CA ARG A 60 -2.84 3.45 -10.65
C ARG A 60 -3.76 2.25 -10.78
N ARG A 61 -3.77 1.34 -9.80
CA ARG A 61 -4.72 0.22 -9.78
C ARG A 61 -6.16 0.70 -9.64
N CYS A 62 -6.42 1.71 -8.81
CA CYS A 62 -7.74 2.31 -8.66
C CYS A 62 -8.22 2.94 -9.98
N SER A 63 -7.34 3.66 -10.68
CA SER A 63 -7.68 4.27 -11.97
C SER A 63 -8.04 3.20 -13.01
N LYS A 64 -7.30 2.09 -13.07
CA LYS A 64 -7.62 0.93 -13.92
C LYS A 64 -8.97 0.28 -13.57
N ILE A 65 -9.31 0.15 -12.29
CA ILE A 65 -10.60 -0.40 -11.85
C ILE A 65 -11.75 0.52 -12.26
N LEU A 66 -11.54 1.82 -12.17
CA LEU A 66 -12.53 2.85 -12.49
C LEU A 66 -12.63 3.19 -13.97
N ASP A 67 -11.74 2.63 -14.80
CA ASP A 67 -11.61 2.89 -16.23
C ASP A 67 -11.44 4.38 -16.57
N ILE A 68 -10.61 5.08 -15.78
CA ILE A 68 -10.24 6.49 -16.00
C ILE A 68 -8.74 6.70 -15.83
N SER A 69 -8.22 7.81 -16.33
CA SER A 69 -6.82 8.18 -16.14
C SER A 69 -6.54 8.64 -14.69
N MET A 70 -5.27 8.65 -14.29
CA MET A 70 -4.91 9.17 -12.96
C MET A 70 -5.02 10.69 -12.91
N GLU A 71 -4.81 11.36 -14.04
CA GLU A 71 -5.01 12.80 -14.20
C GLU A 71 -6.47 13.16 -13.98
N GLU A 72 -7.39 12.42 -14.63
CA GLU A 72 -8.84 12.62 -14.44
C GLU A 72 -9.27 12.28 -13.00
N LEU A 73 -8.66 11.28 -12.38
CA LEU A 73 -8.90 10.95 -10.97
C LEU A 73 -8.47 12.09 -10.04
N ARG A 74 -7.33 12.74 -10.33
CA ARG A 74 -6.82 13.92 -9.61
C ARG A 74 -7.72 15.13 -9.82
N GLU A 75 -8.11 15.42 -11.06
CA GLU A 75 -9.03 16.53 -11.38
C GLU A 75 -10.39 16.37 -10.70
N ASN A 76 -10.94 15.16 -10.68
CA ASN A 76 -12.18 14.86 -9.97
C ASN A 76 -12.06 15.07 -8.45
N PHE A 77 -10.89 14.73 -7.87
CA PHE A 77 -10.63 15.03 -6.46
C PHE A 77 -10.51 16.53 -6.22
N ASP A 78 -9.72 17.24 -7.04
CA ASP A 78 -9.44 18.66 -6.85
C ASP A 78 -10.67 19.55 -7.05
N SER A 79 -11.59 19.14 -7.93
CA SER A 79 -12.88 19.82 -8.17
C SER A 79 -13.92 19.54 -7.08
N GLY A 80 -13.93 18.33 -6.50
CA GLY A 80 -14.89 17.94 -5.46
C GLY A 80 -14.47 18.26 -4.03
N ALA A 81 -13.16 18.40 -3.77
CA ALA A 81 -12.62 18.57 -2.42
C ALA A 81 -12.47 20.04 -2.02
N SER A 82 -12.78 20.34 -0.76
CA SER A 82 -12.51 21.65 -0.18
C SER A 82 -11.01 21.88 0.03
N ASP A 83 -10.58 23.13 0.15
CA ASP A 83 -9.16 23.47 0.31
C ASP A 83 -8.54 22.87 1.57
N SER A 84 -9.33 22.66 2.62
CA SER A 84 -8.88 22.00 3.86
C SER A 84 -8.48 20.53 3.63
N ILE A 85 -9.13 19.85 2.69
CA ILE A 85 -8.87 18.46 2.30
C ILE A 85 -7.66 18.40 1.35
N LYS A 86 -7.49 19.42 0.50
CA LYS A 86 -6.38 19.52 -0.44
C LYS A 86 -5.08 20.04 0.20
N HIS A 87 -5.10 20.36 1.49
CA HIS A 87 -3.93 20.89 2.19
C HIS A 87 -2.72 19.95 2.05
N PRO A 88 -1.52 20.44 1.68
CA PRO A 88 -0.36 19.60 1.35
C PRO A 88 -0.01 18.54 2.40
N SER A 89 -0.14 18.84 3.69
CA SER A 89 0.16 17.90 4.78
C SER A 89 -0.80 16.70 4.87
N ARG A 90 -2.00 16.80 4.29
CA ARG A 90 -3.02 15.75 4.29
C ARG A 90 -3.35 15.24 2.90
N PHE A 91 -2.87 15.95 1.87
CA PHE A 91 -3.16 15.68 0.47
C PHE A 91 -2.95 14.20 0.12
N ALA A 92 -1.77 13.65 0.39
CA ALA A 92 -1.44 12.29 0.01
C ALA A 92 -2.41 11.24 0.61
N ARG A 93 -2.72 11.39 1.91
CA ARG A 93 -3.67 10.52 2.61
C ARG A 93 -5.07 10.68 2.03
N ASN A 94 -5.57 11.91 1.93
CA ASN A 94 -6.94 12.19 1.51
C ASN A 94 -7.18 11.76 0.05
N PHE A 95 -6.21 12.03 -0.83
CA PHE A 95 -6.29 11.62 -2.23
C PHE A 95 -6.26 10.09 -2.38
N LEU A 96 -5.37 9.40 -1.65
CA LEU A 96 -5.34 7.94 -1.63
C LEU A 96 -6.65 7.35 -1.12
N GLU A 97 -7.18 7.84 0.00
CA GLU A 97 -8.47 7.42 0.56
C GLU A 97 -9.61 7.62 -0.45
N TYR A 98 -9.66 8.76 -1.14
CA TYR A 98 -10.63 9.03 -2.20
C TYR A 98 -10.55 8.01 -3.34
N CYS A 99 -9.34 7.72 -3.83
CA CYS A 99 -9.10 6.75 -4.90
C CYS A 99 -9.57 5.35 -4.49
N CYS A 100 -9.15 4.90 -3.30
CA CYS A 100 -9.51 3.61 -2.74
C CYS A 100 -11.03 3.49 -2.56
N PHE A 101 -11.67 4.52 -1.99
CA PHE A 101 -13.11 4.52 -1.74
C PHE A 101 -13.90 4.32 -3.04
N ARG A 102 -13.57 5.08 -4.10
CA ARG A 102 -14.25 4.94 -5.40
C ARG A 102 -14.06 3.56 -6.01
N ALA A 103 -12.84 3.04 -6.01
CA ALA A 103 -12.54 1.72 -6.56
C ALA A 103 -13.25 0.59 -5.78
N LEU A 104 -13.27 0.68 -4.45
CA LEU A 104 -13.98 -0.28 -3.59
C LEU A 104 -15.49 -0.20 -3.79
N ALA A 105 -16.07 0.98 -3.93
CA ALA A 105 -17.49 1.16 -4.19
C ALA A 105 -17.96 0.55 -5.51
N LEU A 106 -17.08 0.44 -6.51
CA LEU A 106 -17.36 -0.30 -7.75
C LEU A 106 -17.13 -1.81 -7.56
N SER A 107 -16.01 -2.20 -6.96
CA SER A 107 -15.60 -3.61 -6.79
C SER A 107 -16.54 -4.40 -5.88
N THR A 108 -17.16 -3.74 -4.91
CA THR A 108 -18.07 -4.38 -3.93
C THR A 108 -19.48 -4.64 -4.48
N ARG A 109 -19.81 -4.14 -5.69
CA ARG A 109 -21.10 -4.40 -6.35
C ARG A 109 -21.22 -5.84 -6.85
N MET A 110 -20.09 -6.54 -7.01
CA MET A 110 -20.06 -7.92 -7.49
C MET A 110 -20.33 -8.91 -6.34
N ILE A 111 -21.25 -9.86 -6.56
CA ILE A 111 -21.51 -10.94 -5.59
C ILE A 111 -20.26 -11.82 -5.45
N GLY A 112 -19.89 -12.15 -4.22
CA GLY A 112 -18.73 -13.00 -3.96
C GLY A 112 -17.38 -12.28 -4.07
N ASN A 113 -17.36 -10.95 -4.08
CA ASN A 113 -16.14 -10.14 -4.06
C ASN A 113 -15.13 -10.58 -2.97
N LEU A 114 -15.58 -10.95 -1.77
CA LEU A 114 -14.70 -11.43 -0.70
C LEU A 114 -14.04 -12.78 -1.02
N ALA A 115 -14.62 -13.60 -1.89
CA ALA A 115 -14.03 -14.84 -2.38
C ALA A 115 -13.01 -14.61 -3.51
N ASP A 116 -13.02 -13.45 -4.17
CA ASP A 116 -12.04 -13.10 -5.20
C ASP A 116 -10.66 -12.80 -4.57
N LYS A 117 -9.65 -13.59 -4.99
CA LYS A 117 -8.25 -13.41 -4.59
C LYS A 117 -7.73 -12.02 -4.96
N ARG A 118 -8.14 -11.47 -6.12
CA ARG A 118 -7.70 -10.16 -6.59
C ARG A 118 -8.26 -9.05 -5.73
N PHE A 119 -9.55 -9.11 -5.39
CA PHE A 119 -10.17 -8.15 -4.48
C PHE A 119 -9.52 -8.17 -3.09
N ARG A 120 -9.32 -9.35 -2.50
CA ARG A 120 -8.64 -9.46 -1.19
C ARG A 120 -7.22 -8.89 -1.23
N ARG A 121 -6.49 -9.14 -2.32
CA ARG A 121 -5.13 -8.61 -2.48
C ARG A 121 -5.16 -7.08 -2.62
N LEU A 122 -6.07 -6.55 -3.43
CA LEU A 122 -6.26 -5.10 -3.56
C LEU A 122 -6.53 -4.45 -2.20
N THR A 123 -7.47 -4.98 -1.42
CA THR A 123 -7.80 -4.42 -0.09
C THR A 123 -6.62 -4.50 0.88
N TYR A 124 -5.82 -5.56 0.82
CA TYR A 124 -4.61 -5.70 1.63
C TYR A 124 -3.55 -4.66 1.24
N ASP A 125 -3.29 -4.51 -0.07
CA ASP A 125 -2.29 -3.55 -0.55
C ASP A 125 -2.74 -2.10 -0.31
N MET A 126 -4.04 -1.81 -0.36
CA MET A 126 -4.62 -0.51 0.06
C MET A 126 -4.36 -0.21 1.54
N MET A 127 -4.51 -1.20 2.42
CA MET A 127 -4.21 -1.03 3.85
C MET A 127 -2.75 -0.68 4.09
N LEU A 128 -1.82 -1.33 3.39
CA LEU A 128 -0.39 -1.01 3.47
C LEU A 128 -0.08 0.40 2.94
N ALA A 129 -0.74 0.82 1.85
CA ALA A 129 -0.55 2.17 1.32
C ALA A 129 -1.06 3.26 2.27
N TRP A 130 -2.09 2.97 3.08
CA TRP A 130 -2.59 3.91 4.10
C TRP A 130 -1.65 4.08 5.30
N GLU A 131 -0.73 3.14 5.55
CA GLU A 131 0.27 3.27 6.63
C GLU A 131 1.28 4.38 6.33
N ALA A 132 1.74 4.46 5.08
CA ALA A 132 2.67 5.48 4.60
C ALA A 132 2.20 6.07 3.25
N PRO A 133 1.19 6.96 3.26
CA PRO A 133 0.55 7.44 2.03
C PRO A 133 1.38 8.46 1.24
N GLY A 134 2.22 9.26 1.91
CA GLY A 134 3.00 10.34 1.30
C GLY A 134 4.47 9.98 1.10
N ALA A 135 5.15 10.64 0.15
CA ALA A 135 6.59 10.44 -0.06
C ALA A 135 7.42 10.75 1.20
N ALA A 136 6.99 11.74 1.98
CA ALA A 136 7.61 12.11 3.25
C ALA A 136 7.22 11.19 4.44
N SER A 137 6.32 10.24 4.24
CA SER A 137 5.87 9.31 5.29
C SER A 137 6.65 7.99 5.32
N GLN A 138 7.74 7.88 4.54
CA GLN A 138 8.64 6.74 4.65
C GLN A 138 9.17 6.63 6.09
N PRO A 139 9.26 5.41 6.65
CA PRO A 139 9.67 5.23 8.04
C PRO A 139 11.05 5.84 8.26
N LEU A 140 11.23 6.54 9.39
CA LEU A 140 12.52 6.94 9.96
C LEU A 140 13.38 5.72 10.37
N LEU A 141 13.39 4.63 9.59
CA LEU A 141 14.23 3.47 9.86
C LEU A 141 15.72 3.76 9.61
N THR A 142 16.04 4.82 8.87
CA THR A 142 17.43 5.26 8.66
C THR A 142 18.01 5.94 9.91
N GLU A 143 17.21 6.61 10.74
CA GLU A 143 17.72 7.33 11.92
C GLU A 143 17.95 6.42 13.15
N MET A 144 17.31 5.24 13.22
CA MET A 144 17.51 4.31 14.33
C MET A 144 18.76 3.41 14.19
N ILE A 145 19.41 3.41 13.02
CA ILE A 145 20.60 2.57 12.78
C ILE A 145 21.91 3.33 13.06
N ASP A 146 21.90 4.67 13.11
CA ASP A 146 23.11 5.49 13.31
C ASP A 146 23.35 5.90 14.78
N GLY A 147 22.55 5.38 15.72
CA GLY A 147 22.57 5.76 17.13
C GLY A 147 23.46 4.93 18.07
N GLU A 148 24.07 3.85 17.60
CA GLU A 148 24.95 2.99 18.42
C GLU A 148 26.41 3.01 17.95
N SER A 149 27.07 4.16 18.04
CA SER A 149 28.53 4.18 18.18
C SER A 149 28.99 5.39 18.98
N ASN A 150 29.14 5.21 20.30
CA ASN A 150 30.25 5.73 21.12
C ASN A 150 29.81 5.87 22.59
N VAL A 151 29.94 4.81 23.40
CA VAL A 151 30.20 4.95 24.84
C VAL A 151 31.14 3.82 25.27
N GLY A 152 32.35 4.18 25.70
CA GLY A 152 33.17 3.32 26.56
C GLY A 152 34.64 3.17 26.18
N GLN A 153 35.43 4.24 26.28
CA GLN A 153 36.82 4.13 26.72
C GLN A 153 37.07 5.22 27.77
N GLU A 154 37.00 4.81 29.05
CA GLU A 154 37.74 5.41 30.16
C GLU A 154 38.56 4.30 30.82
#